data_AF-A0AAE1SEG8-F1
#
_entry.id   AF-A0AAE1SEG8-F1
#
_cell.length_a   1.000
_cell.length_b   1.000
_cell.length_c   1.000
_cell.angle_alpha   90.00
_cell.angle_beta   90.00
_cell.angle_gamma   90.00
#
_symmetry.space_group_name_H-M   'P 1'
#
loop_
_entity.id
_entity.type
_entity.pdbx_description
1 polymer ?
#
loop_
_entity_poly.entity_id
_entity_poly.type
_entity_poly.pdbx_seq_one_letter_code
_entity_poly.pdbx_strand_id
1 'polypeptide(L)'
;MPSAKTFATAAGSLRARLSSGLRTRGGHGPNPFTTAGHQDRPNGYLFNRVPPPPGQSRKWEDWELPCYVTSFFTIVILGVGLNAKPDLTLETWAHQEALKRLELESAQIQSVDAE
;
A
#
# COMPACT_ATOMS: atom_id res chain seq x y z
N MET A 1 -3.25 -62.56 13.77
CA MET A 1 -2.93 -61.16 13.43
C MET A 1 -2.48 -61.11 11.97
N PRO A 2 -3.27 -60.55 11.03
CA PRO A 2 -2.80 -60.38 9.66
C PRO A 2 -1.91 -59.13 9.53
N SER A 3 -0.70 -59.35 9.03
CA SER A 3 0.31 -58.33 8.70
C SER A 3 -0.14 -57.50 7.50
N ALA A 4 -0.17 -56.17 7.64
CA ALA A 4 -0.41 -55.25 6.55
C ALA A 4 0.86 -55.07 5.72
N LYS A 5 0.85 -55.50 4.45
CA LYS A 5 1.77 -55.06 3.41
C LYS A 5 0.94 -54.46 2.29
N THR A 6 0.94 -53.13 2.19
CA THR A 6 0.22 -52.40 1.14
C THR A 6 1.17 -51.48 0.38
N PHE A 7 1.43 -51.87 -0.87
CA PHE A 7 1.60 -51.01 -2.06
C PHE A 7 2.61 -49.86 -2.00
N ALA A 8 3.90 -50.19 -2.14
CA ALA A 8 4.95 -49.24 -2.50
C ALA A 8 5.46 -49.49 -3.93
N THR A 9 4.63 -49.30 -4.96
CA THR A 9 5.10 -49.29 -6.37
C THR A 9 4.10 -48.57 -7.26
N ALA A 10 4.19 -47.25 -7.39
CA ALA A 10 3.70 -46.47 -8.55
C ALA A 10 3.93 -44.96 -8.35
N ALA A 11 5.19 -44.50 -8.25
CA ALA A 11 5.48 -43.05 -8.20
C ALA A 11 6.69 -42.63 -9.06
N GLY A 12 7.15 -43.50 -9.98
CA GLY A 12 8.39 -43.28 -10.73
C GLY A 12 8.25 -42.66 -12.13
N SER A 13 7.07 -42.70 -12.76
CA SER A 13 6.97 -42.48 -14.21
C SER A 13 6.56 -41.07 -14.66
N LEU A 14 6.22 -40.15 -13.74
CA LEU A 14 5.76 -38.80 -14.10
C LEU A 14 6.87 -37.74 -14.13
N ARG A 15 8.08 -38.03 -13.60
CA ARG A 15 9.16 -37.02 -13.54
C ARG A 15 9.97 -36.87 -14.84
N ALA A 16 9.94 -37.87 -15.72
CA ALA A 16 10.79 -37.90 -16.91
C ALA A 16 10.24 -37.13 -18.13
N ARG A 17 9.01 -36.58 -18.06
CA ARG A 17 8.36 -35.91 -19.21
C ARG A 17 8.38 -34.38 -19.18
N LEU A 18 8.98 -33.76 -18.16
CA LEU A 18 9.04 -32.30 -18.04
C LEU A 18 10.39 -31.70 -18.48
N SER A 19 11.38 -32.51 -18.87
CA SER A 19 12.75 -32.05 -19.16
C SER A 19 13.06 -31.80 -20.64
N SER A 20 12.13 -32.01 -21.57
CA SER A 20 12.36 -31.82 -23.02
C SER A 20 11.89 -30.46 -23.56
N GLY A 21 11.76 -29.45 -22.71
CA GLY A 21 11.24 -28.12 -23.05
C GLY A 21 12.25 -26.98 -23.18
N LEU A 22 13.55 -27.19 -22.90
CA LEU A 22 14.54 -26.13 -23.14
C LEU A 22 14.92 -26.11 -24.63
N ARG A 23 14.07 -25.49 -25.45
CA ARG A 23 14.47 -25.07 -26.79
C ARG A 23 15.52 -23.97 -26.64
N THR A 24 16.80 -24.31 -26.74
CA THR A 24 17.84 -23.35 -27.10
C THR A 24 17.59 -22.90 -28.53
N ARG A 25 16.70 -21.91 -28.68
CA ARG A 25 16.47 -21.23 -29.95
C ARG A 25 17.71 -20.36 -30.20
N GLY A 26 18.44 -20.68 -31.28
CA GLY A 26 19.71 -20.06 -31.63
C GLY A 26 19.66 -18.53 -31.63
N GLY A 27 20.62 -17.92 -30.94
CA GLY A 27 20.87 -16.48 -30.95
C GLY A 27 21.95 -16.15 -31.98
N HIS A 28 21.54 -15.76 -33.18
CA HIS A 28 22.41 -15.07 -34.12
C HIS A 28 21.66 -13.88 -34.71
N GLY A 29 21.71 -12.76 -33.98
CA GLY A 29 21.08 -11.48 -34.33
C GLY A 29 20.83 -10.61 -33.09
N PRO A 30 20.76 -9.27 -33.22
CA PRO A 30 20.39 -8.39 -32.11
C PRO A 30 18.95 -8.73 -31.66
N ASN A 31 18.79 -9.26 -30.45
CA ASN A 31 17.46 -9.58 -29.92
C ASN A 31 16.79 -8.28 -29.44
N PRO A 32 15.58 -7.93 -29.94
CA PRO A 32 14.84 -6.75 -29.48
C PRO A 32 14.52 -6.77 -27.98
N PHE A 33 14.57 -7.95 -27.37
CA PHE A 33 14.29 -8.18 -25.96
C PHE A 33 15.53 -8.13 -25.05
N THR A 34 16.74 -8.02 -25.61
CA THR A 34 17.98 -7.86 -24.85
C THR A 34 18.48 -6.43 -24.98
N THR A 35 17.84 -5.51 -24.26
CA THR A 35 18.34 -4.14 -24.09
C THR A 35 19.57 -4.14 -23.17
N ALA A 36 20.42 -3.11 -23.25
CA ALA A 36 21.53 -2.97 -22.32
C ALA A 36 20.99 -2.88 -20.87
N GLY A 37 21.39 -3.83 -20.01
CA GLY A 37 20.83 -4.01 -18.66
C GLY A 37 19.80 -5.14 -18.53
N HIS A 38 19.47 -5.83 -19.62
CA HIS A 38 18.73 -7.08 -19.58
C HIS A 38 19.54 -8.17 -18.90
N GLN A 39 18.89 -8.92 -18.01
CA GLN A 39 19.55 -9.95 -17.22
C GLN A 39 19.47 -11.30 -17.93
N ASP A 40 20.60 -11.86 -18.33
CA ASP A 40 20.66 -13.11 -19.10
C ASP A 40 20.25 -14.37 -18.31
N ARG A 41 20.33 -14.33 -16.97
CA ARG A 41 20.03 -15.48 -16.09
C ARG A 41 19.38 -15.05 -14.77
N PRO A 42 18.50 -15.87 -14.15
CA PRO A 42 17.92 -15.57 -12.85
C PRO A 42 19.02 -15.47 -11.77
N ASN A 43 19.16 -14.28 -11.18
CA ASN A 43 20.29 -13.88 -10.33
C ASN A 43 19.95 -13.89 -8.82
N GLY A 44 18.68 -14.12 -8.46
CA GLY A 44 18.24 -14.20 -7.05
C GLY A 44 18.31 -12.88 -6.27
N TYR A 45 18.76 -11.78 -6.88
CA TYR A 45 18.82 -10.47 -6.22
C TYR A 45 17.49 -9.73 -6.28
N LEU A 46 17.16 -9.06 -5.16
CA LEU A 46 16.03 -8.15 -5.08
C LEU A 46 16.24 -7.01 -6.11
N PHE A 47 15.27 -6.84 -7.00
CA PHE A 47 15.26 -5.82 -8.06
C PHE A 47 16.42 -5.89 -9.06
N ASN A 48 17.05 -7.05 -9.23
CA ASN A 48 18.17 -7.25 -10.17
C ASN A 48 19.36 -6.30 -9.91
N ARG A 49 19.50 -5.80 -8.68
CA ARG A 49 20.64 -4.98 -8.24
C ARG A 49 21.53 -5.80 -7.34
N VAL A 50 22.84 -5.70 -7.55
CA VAL A 50 23.81 -6.27 -6.61
C VAL A 50 23.62 -5.55 -5.27
N PRO A 51 23.48 -6.28 -4.15
CA PRO A 51 23.41 -5.64 -2.84
C PRO A 51 24.67 -4.81 -2.60
N PRO A 52 24.56 -3.64 -1.95
CA PRO A 52 25.73 -2.88 -1.58
C PRO A 52 26.63 -3.72 -0.66
N PRO A 53 27.95 -3.51 -0.70
CA PRO A 53 28.86 -4.21 0.20
C PRO A 53 28.49 -3.94 1.66
N PRO A 54 28.77 -4.89 2.56
CA PRO A 54 28.39 -4.78 3.96
C PRO A 54 28.96 -3.49 4.56
N GLY A 55 28.08 -2.66 5.13
CA GLY A 55 28.44 -1.37 5.71
C GLY A 55 28.18 -0.15 4.82
N GLN A 56 27.77 -0.34 3.56
CA GLN A 56 27.32 0.77 2.71
C GLN A 56 25.80 0.87 2.64
N SER A 57 25.25 2.05 2.93
CA SER A 57 23.85 2.36 2.69
C SER A 57 23.58 2.64 1.21
N ARG A 58 22.40 2.26 0.73
CA ARG A 58 21.95 2.63 -0.62
C ARG A 58 21.92 4.15 -0.77
N LYS A 59 22.46 4.67 -1.87
CA LYS A 59 22.33 6.09 -2.23
C LYS A 59 20.87 6.42 -2.49
N TRP A 60 20.41 7.58 -2.01
CA TRP A 60 19.12 8.11 -2.41
C TRP A 60 19.13 8.41 -3.91
N GLU A 61 18.03 8.09 -4.57
CA GLU A 61 17.80 8.47 -5.96
C GLU A 61 17.00 9.79 -5.99
N ASP A 62 17.25 10.67 -6.96
CA ASP A 62 16.69 12.03 -6.97
C ASP A 62 15.16 12.07 -7.04
N TRP A 63 14.51 10.98 -7.48
CA TRP A 63 13.05 10.85 -7.51
C TRP A 63 12.45 10.43 -6.17
N GLU A 64 13.23 9.81 -5.27
CA GLU A 64 12.76 9.33 -3.98
C GLU A 64 12.32 10.53 -3.12
N LEU A 65 13.06 11.64 -3.19
CA LEU A 65 12.76 12.85 -2.42
C LEU A 65 11.39 13.46 -2.81
N PRO A 66 11.11 13.80 -4.08
CA PRO A 66 9.77 14.26 -4.48
C PRO A 66 8.66 13.27 -4.13
N CYS A 67 8.90 11.96 -4.29
CA CYS A 67 7.91 10.92 -4.02
C CYS A 67 7.54 10.86 -2.53
N TYR A 68 8.54 10.89 -1.64
CA TYR A 68 8.30 10.89 -0.20
C TYR A 68 7.65 12.18 0.28
N VAL A 69 8.09 13.32 -0.23
CA VAL A 69 7.52 14.62 0.14
C VAL A 69 6.04 14.67 -0.23
N THR A 70 5.70 14.33 -1.47
CA THR A 70 4.31 14.35 -1.94
C THR A 70 3.43 13.34 -1.19
N SER A 71 3.92 12.11 -0.97
CA SER A 71 3.22 11.08 -0.20
C SER A 71 3.02 11.49 1.27
N PHE A 72 3.98 12.19 1.85
CA PHE A 72 3.84 12.72 3.21
C PHE A 72 2.79 13.83 3.26
N PHE A 73 2.85 14.78 2.32
CA PHE A 73 1.87 15.86 2.24
C PHE A 73 0.46 15.33 2.00
N THR A 74 0.26 14.29 1.18
CA THR A 74 -1.07 13.72 0.97
C THR A 74 -1.64 13.12 2.24
N ILE A 75 -0.83 12.38 3.01
CA ILE A 75 -1.25 11.81 4.30
C ILE A 75 -1.53 12.92 5.31
N VAL A 76 -0.71 13.97 5.36
CA VAL A 76 -0.92 15.11 6.26
C VAL A 76 -2.19 15.88 5.89
N ILE A 77 -2.39 16.21 4.61
CA ILE A 77 -3.60 16.90 4.14
C ILE A 77 -4.84 16.04 4.40
N LEU A 78 -4.75 14.72 4.21
CA LEU A 78 -5.88 13.84 4.49
C LEU A 78 -6.13 13.72 6.01
N GLY A 79 -5.09 13.49 6.81
CA GLY A 79 -5.21 13.32 8.26
C GLY A 79 -5.65 14.60 8.97
N VAL A 80 -4.96 15.71 8.69
CA VAL A 80 -5.31 17.03 9.26
C VAL A 80 -6.57 17.58 8.59
N GLY A 81 -6.72 17.46 7.28
CA GLY A 81 -7.88 18.01 6.56
C GLY A 81 -9.19 17.31 6.89
N LEU A 82 -9.17 15.99 7.17
CA LEU A 82 -10.36 15.31 7.68
C LEU A 82 -10.67 15.69 9.13
N ASN A 83 -9.64 15.94 9.95
CA ASN A 83 -9.82 16.34 11.35
C ASN A 83 -10.27 17.80 11.49
N ALA A 84 -9.75 18.69 10.66
CA ALA A 84 -10.10 20.10 10.60
C ALA A 84 -11.36 20.37 9.76
N LYS A 85 -12.14 19.34 9.42
CA LYS A 85 -13.37 19.50 8.68
C LYS A 85 -14.30 20.40 9.51
N PRO A 86 -14.62 21.63 9.06
CA PRO A 86 -15.49 22.51 9.82
C PRO A 86 -16.87 21.86 9.91
N ASP A 87 -17.50 21.97 11.07
CA ASP A 87 -18.88 21.52 11.27
C ASP A 87 -19.81 22.40 10.42
N LEU A 88 -20.11 21.95 9.21
CA LEU A 88 -21.07 22.57 8.28
C LEU A 88 -22.47 21.97 8.43
N THR A 89 -22.75 21.36 9.58
CA THR A 89 -24.04 20.73 9.85
C THR A 89 -25.06 21.78 10.28
N LEU A 90 -26.26 21.73 9.70
CA LEU A 90 -27.38 22.61 10.07
C LEU A 90 -27.76 22.49 11.55
N GLU A 91 -27.46 21.35 12.17
CA GLU A 91 -27.73 21.07 13.59
C GLU A 91 -26.98 22.02 14.51
N THR A 92 -25.72 22.35 14.21
CA THR A 92 -24.93 23.29 15.04
C THR A 92 -25.52 24.69 15.00
N TRP A 93 -25.96 25.14 13.83
CA TRP A 93 -26.68 26.41 13.69
C TRP A 93 -28.01 26.38 14.45
N ALA A 94 -28.80 25.32 14.27
CA ALA A 94 -30.09 25.16 14.95
C ALA A 94 -29.95 25.14 16.48
N HIS A 95 -28.92 24.47 17.00
CA HIS A 95 -28.64 24.43 18.43
C HIS A 95 -28.25 25.81 18.98
N GLN A 96 -27.36 26.54 18.29
CA GLN A 96 -27.00 27.91 18.71
C GLN A 96 -28.20 28.85 18.67
N GLU A 97 -29.06 28.72 17.66
CA GLU A 97 -30.28 29.52 17.54
C GLU A 97 -31.30 29.18 18.62
N ALA A 98 -31.46 27.90 18.97
CA ALA A 98 -32.31 27.48 20.07
C ALA A 98 -31.85 28.05 21.42
N LEU A 99 -30.53 28.03 21.69
CA LEU A 99 -29.97 28.63 22.91
C LEU A 99 -30.24 30.14 22.99
N LYS A 100 -30.05 30.87 21.88
CA LYS A 100 -30.35 32.31 21.85
C LYS A 100 -31.81 32.62 22.19
N ARG A 101 -32.75 31.79 21.72
CA ARG A 101 -34.18 31.99 22.03
C ARG A 101 -34.48 31.73 23.49
N LEU A 102 -33.89 30.69 24.08
CA LEU A 102 -34.02 30.41 25.51
C LEU A 102 -33.42 31.52 26.39
N GLU A 103 -32.28 32.10 25.98
CA GLU A 103 -31.69 33.26 26.66
C GLU A 103 -32.60 34.49 26.61
N LEU A 104 -33.22 34.75 25.45
CA LEU A 104 -34.19 35.85 25.31
C LEU A 104 -35.46 35.63 26.16
N GLU A 105 -36.00 34.41 26.16
CA GLU A 105 -37.17 34.07 26.98
C GLU A 105 -36.86 34.17 28.48
N SER A 106 -35.71 33.66 28.92
CA SER A 106 -35.29 33.77 30.33
C SER A 106 -35.00 35.19 30.77
N ALA A 107 -34.38 36.02 29.92
CA ALA A 107 -34.19 37.45 30.19
C ALA A 107 -35.54 38.19 30.28
N GLN A 108 -36.49 37.84 29.42
CA GLN A 108 -37.84 38.40 29.46
C GLN A 108 -38.58 38.01 30.76
N ILE A 109 -38.48 36.75 31.18
CA ILE A 109 -39.07 36.28 32.45
C ILE A 109 -38.45 37.03 33.64
N GLN A 110 -37.12 37.17 33.68
CA GLN A 110 -36.43 37.93 34.74
C GLN A 110 -36.83 39.40 34.78
N SER A 111 -37.09 40.04 33.62
CA SER A 111 -37.58 41.42 33.60
C SER A 111 -39.00 41.57 34.16
N VAL A 112 -39.84 40.55 33.98
CA VAL A 112 -41.22 40.55 34.50
C VAL A 112 -41.23 40.29 36.01
N ASP A 113 -40.30 39.49 36.53
CA ASP A 113 -40.19 39.22 37.98
C ASP A 113 -39.54 40.38 38.77
N ALA A 114 -38.88 41.32 38.08
CA ALA A 114 -38.20 42.48 38.68
C ALA A 114 -39.10 43.73 38.80
N GLU A 115 -40.29 43.71 38.19
CA GLU A 115 -41.33 44.75 38.25
C GLU A 115 -42.39 44.41 39.32
#